data_AF-A0A0C9ZEA4-F1
#
_entry.id   AF-A0A0C9ZEA4-F1
#
_cell.length_a   1.000
_cell.length_b   1.000
_cell.length_c   1.000
_cell.angle_alpha   90.00
_cell.angle_beta   90.00
_cell.angle_gamma   90.00
#
_symmetry.space_group_name_H-M   'P 1'
#
loop_
_entity.id
_entity.type
_entity.pdbx_description
1 polymer ?
#
loop_
_entity_poly.entity_id
_entity_poly.type
_entity_poly.pdbx_seq_one_letter_code
_entity_poly.pdbx_strand_id
1 'polypeptide(L)' 'KPDLSHIRMWGARCFARVPTELQVKLGPHSHPVYFMGYPDGTKGYRLRDRDSGVETCFWLGLH' A
#
# COMPACT_ATOMS: atom_id res chain seq x y z
N LYS A 1 -12.18 -16.76 20.11
CA LYS A 1 -11.66 -16.81 18.72
C LYS A 1 -11.14 -15.42 18.39
N PRO A 2 -9.90 -15.25 17.92
CA PRO A 2 -9.41 -13.94 17.53
C PRO A 2 -10.19 -13.43 16.31
N ASP A 3 -10.42 -12.11 16.25
CA ASP A 3 -11.05 -11.45 15.11
C ASP A 3 -10.02 -11.26 13.99
N LEU A 4 -10.30 -11.85 12.83
CA LEU A 4 -9.44 -11.82 11.64
C LEU A 4 -10.01 -10.90 10.55
N SER A 5 -11.06 -10.13 10.85
CA SER A 5 -11.73 -9.21 9.91
C SER A 5 -10.76 -8.20 9.27
N HIS A 6 -9.70 -7.82 9.99
CA HIS A 6 -8.68 -6.86 9.54
C HIS A 6 -7.46 -7.49 8.85
N ILE A 7 -7.38 -8.82 8.77
CA ILE A 7 -6.28 -9.50 8.08
C ILE A 7 -6.59 -9.53 6.59
N ARG A 8 -5.78 -8.84 5.79
CA ARG A 8 -5.79 -9.02 4.34
C ARG A 8 -4.87 -10.15 3.95
N MET A 9 -5.35 -10.99 3.03
CA MET A 9 -4.55 -12.05 2.42
C MET A 9 -3.38 -11.44 1.63
N TRP A 10 -2.19 -12.03 1.75
CA TRP A 10 -1.05 -11.66 0.91
C TRP A 10 -1.38 -11.86 -0.58
N GLY A 11 -0.90 -10.96 -1.43
CA GLY A 11 -1.23 -10.92 -2.86
C GLY A 11 -2.60 -10.29 -3.18
N ALA A 12 -3.34 -9.77 -2.19
CA ALA A 12 -4.60 -9.09 -2.46
C ALA A 12 -4.38 -7.83 -3.31
N ARG A 13 -5.19 -7.63 -4.35
CA ARG A 13 -5.22 -6.39 -5.13
C ARG A 13 -5.71 -5.23 -4.26
N CYS A 14 -4.97 -4.15 -4.24
CA CYS A 14 -5.32 -2.90 -3.56
C CYS A 14 -4.77 -1.69 -4.33
N PHE A 15 -5.01 -0.49 -3.80
CA PHE A 15 -4.57 0.76 -4.41
C PHE A 15 -3.79 1.58 -3.38
N ALA A 16 -2.53 1.88 -3.70
CA ALA A 16 -1.69 2.75 -2.89
C ALA A 16 -1.99 4.21 -3.24
N ARG A 17 -2.15 5.07 -2.22
CA ARG A 17 -2.37 6.50 -2.43
C ARG A 17 -1.07 7.15 -2.91
N VAL A 18 -1.15 7.92 -3.98
CA VAL A 18 -0.03 8.77 -4.44
C VAL A 18 0.17 9.87 -3.39
N PRO A 19 1.40 10.18 -2.94
CA PRO A 19 1.68 11.31 -2.06
C PRO A 19 1.08 12.61 -2.60
N THR A 20 0.59 13.49 -1.72
CA THR A 20 -0.16 14.69 -2.14
C THR A 20 0.73 15.65 -2.94
N GLU A 21 2.02 15.68 -2.61
CA GLU A 21 3.06 16.47 -3.26
C GLU A 21 3.33 16.01 -4.70
N LEU A 22 2.99 14.75 -5.03
CA LEU A 22 3.10 14.18 -6.37
C LEU A 22 1.78 14.19 -7.13
N GLN A 23 0.67 14.55 -6.49
CA GLN A 23 -0.64 14.63 -7.14
C GLN A 23 -0.72 15.88 -8.00
N VAL A 24 -1.18 15.71 -9.25
CA VAL A 24 -1.51 16.81 -10.16
C VAL A 24 -3.02 16.95 -10.28
N LYS A 25 -3.51 18.17 -10.56
CA LYS A 25 -4.94 18.43 -10.73
C LYS A 25 -5.52 17.54 -11.83
N LEU A 26 -6.56 16.77 -11.50
CA LEU A 26 -7.21 15.77 -12.36
C LEU A 26 -6.31 14.56 -12.74
N GLY A 27 -5.18 14.37 -12.07
CA GLY A 27 -4.32 13.20 -12.22
C GLY A 27 -4.74 12.01 -11.36
N PRO A 28 -4.02 10.88 -11.45
CA PRO A 28 -4.27 9.72 -10.61
C PRO A 28 -3.91 10.02 -9.14
N HIS A 29 -4.84 9.73 -8.22
CA HIS A 29 -4.63 9.87 -6.78
C HIS A 29 -4.21 8.55 -6.11
N SER A 30 -4.22 7.45 -6.86
CA SER A 30 -3.77 6.13 -6.42
C SER A 30 -3.29 5.29 -7.61
N HIS A 31 -2.50 4.26 -7.32
CA HIS A 31 -2.00 3.30 -8.31
C HIS A 31 -2.23 1.85 -7.85
N PRO A 32 -2.43 0.90 -8.78
CA PRO A 32 -2.72 -0.49 -8.46
C PRO A 32 -1.48 -1.20 -7.89
N VAL A 33 -1.67 -1.91 -6.78
CA VAL A 33 -0.61 -2.65 -6.09
C VAL A 33 -1.13 -3.98 -5.54
N TYR A 34 -0.21 -4.85 -5.13
CA TYR A 34 -0.49 -6.06 -4.36
C TYR A 34 -0.05 -5.88 -2.90
N PHE A 35 -0.91 -6.26 -1.97
CA PHE A 35 -0.59 -6.27 -0.54
C PHE A 35 0.33 -7.45 -0.21
N MET A 36 1.56 -7.16 0.22
CA MET A 36 2.57 -8.18 0.53
C MET A 36 2.72 -8.43 2.04
N GLY A 37 2.06 -7.64 2.89
CA GLY A 37 2.08 -7.81 4.34
C GLY A 37 2.49 -6.55 5.08
N TYR A 38 3.13 -6.74 6.22
CA TYR A 38 3.57 -5.67 7.12
C TYR A 38 5.10 -5.70 7.22
N PRO A 39 5.78 -4.55 7.17
CA PRO A 39 7.24 -4.47 7.40
C PRO A 39 7.60 -4.66 8.87
N ASP A 40 8.77 -5.24 9.12
CA ASP A 40 9.31 -5.41 10.47
C ASP A 40 9.61 -4.06 11.16
N GLY A 41 9.31 -4.00 12.46
CA GLY A 41 9.65 -2.86 13.33
C GLY A 41 8.92 -1.56 12.99
N THR A 42 7.89 -1.59 12.14
CA THR A 42 7.32 -0.42 11.50
C THR A 42 5.79 -0.52 11.38
N LYS A 43 5.07 0.56 11.69
CA LYS A 43 3.64 0.66 11.39
C LYS A 43 3.43 1.07 9.93
N GLY A 44 3.38 0.08 9.03
CA GLY A 44 3.17 0.30 7.61
C GLY A 44 2.65 -0.93 6.88
N TYR A 45 2.62 -0.84 5.55
CA TYR A 45 2.26 -1.93 4.66
C TYR A 45 3.37 -2.15 3.64
N ARG A 46 3.72 -3.41 3.39
CA ARG A 46 4.56 -3.78 2.25
C ARG A 46 3.65 -3.98 1.04
N LEU A 47 3.93 -3.23 -0.02
CA LEU A 47 3.14 -3.20 -1.24
C LEU A 47 4.05 -3.51 -2.42
N ARG A 48 3.53 -4.22 -3.41
CA ARG A 48 4.24 -4.45 -4.68
C ARG A 48 3.49 -3.76 -5.79
N ASP A 49 4.16 -2.91 -6.54
CA ASP A 49 3.58 -2.26 -7.70
C ASP A 49 3.16 -3.32 -8.74
N ARG A 50 1.98 -3.12 -9.33
CA ARG A 50 1.40 -4.11 -10.26
C ARG A 50 2.24 -4.26 -11.52
N ASP A 51 2.77 -3.16 -12.05
CA ASP A 51 3.31 -3.09 -13.41
C ASP A 51 4.84 -3.21 -13.42
N SER A 52 5.53 -2.48 -12.54
CA SER A 52 6.99 -2.51 -12.39
C SER A 52 7.47 -3.67 -11.52
N GLY A 53 6.59 -4.24 -10.69
CA GLY A 53 6.94 -5.29 -9.73
C GLY A 53 7.80 -4.81 -8.56
N VAL A 54 8.09 -3.50 -8.46
CA VAL A 54 8.87 -2.88 -7.39
C VAL A 54 8.13 -3.00 -6.06
N GLU A 55 8.85 -3.42 -5.01
CA GLU A 55 8.30 -3.48 -3.66
C GLU A 55 8.60 -2.19 -2.91
N THR A 56 7.57 -1.66 -2.24
CA THR A 56 7.65 -0.43 -1.45
C THR A 56 7.05 -0.67 -0.07
N CYS A 57 7.60 0.01 0.93
CA CYS A 57 7.00 0.06 2.27
C CYS A 57 6.30 1.41 2.42
N PHE A 58 4.97 1.38 2.51
CA PHE A 58 4.19 2.56 2.83
C PHE A 58 4.04 2.69 4.34
N TRP A 59 4.69 3.71 4.90
CA TRP A 59 4.43 4.17 6.26
C TRP A 59 3.11 4.93 6.32
N LEU A 60 2.26 4.60 7.29
CA LEU A 60 0.96 5.26 7.51
C LEU A 60 1.07 6.70 8.06
N GLY A 61 2.26 7.30 8.08
CA GLY A 61 2.56 8.50 8.87
C GLY A 61 3.29 9.65 8.18
N LEU A 62 3.54 9.60 6.87
CA LEU A 62 4.02 10.79 6.15
C LEU A 62 2.85 11.49 5.45
N HIS A 63 2.59 12.70 5.93
CA HIS A 63 1.74 13.74 5.40
C HIS A 63 2.63 14.89 4.92
#